data_AF-A0A7W9IAM1-F1
#
_entry.id   AF-A0A7W9IAM1-F1
#
_cell.length_a   1.000
_cell.length_b   1.000
_cell.length_c   1.000
_cell.angle_alpha   90.00
_cell.angle_beta   90.00
_cell.angle_gamma   90.00
#
_symmetry.space_group_name_H-M   'P 1'
#
loop_
_entity.id
_entity.type
_entity.pdbx_description
1 polymer ?
#
loop_
_entity_poly.entity_id
_entity_poly.type
_entity_poly.pdbx_seq_one_letter_code
_entity_poly.pdbx_strand_id
1 'polypeptide(L)'
;MFKVAYREALGLDPGLDFHGLRRSYVTHLIEAGRDPMFVQFQCGHEHASTTSLYTCVSSDFRTRTLRRALDETLAAALEPPRRKTR
;
A
#
# COMPACT_ATOMS: atom_id res chain seq x y z
N MET A 1 18.59 -18.06 17.43
CA MET A 1 19.14 -19.37 17.02
C MET A 1 18.41 -19.96 15.81
N PHE A 2 17.09 -20.20 15.84
CA PHE A 2 16.34 -20.80 14.70
C PHE A 2 16.35 -19.99 13.39
N LYS A 3 16.37 -18.66 13.44
CA LYS A 3 16.29 -17.79 12.25
C LYS A 3 17.56 -17.81 11.39
N VAL A 4 18.72 -17.99 12.02
CA VAL A 4 20.04 -17.95 11.36
C VAL A 4 20.29 -19.25 10.60
N ALA A 5 19.88 -20.38 11.16
CA ALA A 5 20.05 -21.71 10.56
C ALA A 5 19.40 -21.83 9.17
N TYR A 6 18.18 -21.29 8.97
CA TYR A 6 17.53 -21.32 7.66
C TYR A 6 18.20 -20.41 6.63
N ARG A 7 18.66 -19.23 7.06
CA ARG A 7 19.35 -18.28 6.18
C ARG A 7 20.66 -18.88 5.68
N GLU A 8 21.42 -19.49 6.58
CA GLU A 8 22.68 -20.16 6.25
C GLU A 8 22.45 -21.40 5.38
N ALA A 9 21.44 -22.22 5.71
CA ALA A 9 21.08 -23.39 4.90
C ALA A 9 20.66 -23.03 3.46
N LEU A 10 20.12 -21.84 3.24
CA LEU A 10 19.72 -21.32 1.93
C LEU A 10 20.81 -20.47 1.24
N GLY A 11 21.98 -20.28 1.87
CA GLY A 11 23.06 -19.46 1.31
C GLY A 11 22.72 -17.98 1.15
N LEU A 12 21.81 -17.45 1.97
CA LEU A 12 21.35 -16.07 1.89
C LEU A 12 22.27 -15.11 2.65
N ASP A 13 22.32 -13.85 2.20
CA ASP A 13 23.21 -12.82 2.74
C ASP A 13 23.06 -12.64 4.27
N PRO A 14 24.16 -12.47 5.03
CA PRO A 14 24.12 -12.32 6.49
C PRO A 14 23.38 -11.07 7.00
N GLY A 15 23.19 -10.06 6.15
CA GLY A 15 22.38 -8.88 6.41
C GLY A 15 20.88 -9.10 6.17
N LEU A 16 20.48 -10.22 5.55
CA LEU A 16 19.07 -10.55 5.38
C LEU A 16 18.46 -10.98 6.71
N ASP A 17 17.42 -10.25 7.11
CA ASP A 17 16.60 -10.58 8.26
C ASP A 17 15.10 -10.46 7.95
N PHE A 18 14.28 -10.93 8.89
CA PHE A 18 12.82 -10.88 8.75
C PHE A 18 12.26 -9.46 8.68
N HIS A 19 12.98 -8.48 9.25
CA HIS A 19 12.58 -7.09 9.18
C HIS A 19 12.74 -6.60 7.75
N GLY A 20 13.90 -6.79 7.12
CA GLY A 20 14.16 -6.52 5.71
C GLY A 20 13.15 -7.19 4.79
N LEU A 21 12.87 -8.47 5.01
CA LEU A 21 11.83 -9.18 4.23
C LEU A 21 10.45 -8.52 4.37
N ARG A 22 10.04 -8.15 5.60
CA ARG A 22 8.77 -7.44 5.84
C ARG A 22 8.75 -6.09 5.12
N ARG A 23 9.86 -5.35 5.13
CA ARG A 23 9.97 -4.06 4.43
C ARG A 23 9.78 -4.23 2.93
N SER A 24 10.52 -5.14 2.31
CA SER A 24 10.41 -5.41 0.87
C SER A 24 8.99 -5.86 0.49
N TYR A 25 8.37 -6.71 1.29
CA TYR A 25 7.00 -7.19 1.08
C TYR A 25 5.97 -6.04 1.12
N VAL A 26 6.03 -5.21 2.16
CA VAL A 26 5.11 -4.06 2.32
C VAL A 26 5.31 -3.06 1.18
N THR A 27 6.56 -2.71 0.85
CA THR A 27 6.87 -1.80 -0.26
C THR A 27 6.27 -2.30 -1.58
N HIS A 28 6.47 -3.56 -1.94
CA HIS A 28 5.95 -4.10 -3.19
C HIS A 28 4.41 -4.10 -3.26
N LEU A 29 3.72 -4.36 -2.14
CA LEU A 29 2.25 -4.28 -2.12
C LEU A 29 1.75 -2.85 -2.35
N ILE A 30 2.40 -1.87 -1.71
CA ILE A 30 2.04 -0.47 -1.89
C ILE A 30 2.36 0.01 -3.31
N GLU A 31 3.51 -0.38 -3.88
CA GLU A 31 3.89 -0.06 -5.25
C GLU A 31 2.93 -0.69 -6.28
N ALA A 32 2.47 -1.92 -6.01
CA ALA A 32 1.42 -2.59 -6.80
C ALA A 32 0.02 -1.94 -6.65
N GLY A 33 -0.10 -0.86 -5.87
CA GLY A 33 -1.35 -0.13 -5.68
C GLY A 33 -2.36 -0.84 -4.78
N ARG A 34 -1.91 -1.76 -3.93
CA ARG A 34 -2.77 -2.40 -2.92
C ARG A 34 -3.13 -1.40 -1.84
N ASP A 35 -4.36 -1.54 -1.33
CA ASP A 35 -4.88 -0.67 -0.28
C ASP A 35 -3.97 -0.68 0.97
N PRO A 36 -3.45 0.48 1.42
CA PRO A 36 -2.59 0.56 2.59
C PRO A 36 -3.22 0.04 3.89
N MET A 37 -4.55 0.18 4.05
CA MET A 37 -5.26 -0.35 5.21
C MET A 37 -5.24 -1.88 5.20
N PHE A 38 -5.53 -2.50 4.06
CA PHE A 38 -5.38 -3.94 3.88
C PHE A 38 -3.95 -4.45 4.21
N VAL A 39 -2.92 -3.74 3.72
CA VAL A 39 -1.52 -4.10 4.00
C VAL A 39 -1.17 -3.96 5.48
N GLN A 40 -1.70 -2.93 6.14
CA GLN A 40 -1.53 -2.70 7.58
C GLN A 40 -2.13 -3.84 8.41
N PHE A 41 -3.37 -4.24 8.12
CA PHE A 41 -4.03 -5.35 8.81
C PHE A 41 -3.27 -6.66 8.64
N GLN A 42 -2.79 -6.94 7.43
CA GLN A 42 -2.02 -8.16 7.16
C GLN A 42 -0.70 -8.23 7.93
N CYS A 43 -0.04 -7.08 8.13
CA CYS A 43 1.20 -7.01 8.91
C CYS A 43 0.96 -6.96 10.42
N GLY A 44 -0.30 -6.89 10.87
CA GLY A 44 -0.66 -6.78 12.27
C GLY A 44 -0.16 -5.48 12.92
N HIS A 45 -0.02 -4.41 12.14
CA HIS A 45 0.47 -3.13 12.66
C HIS A 45 -0.66 -2.37 13.38
N GLU A 46 -0.57 -2.30 14.69
CA GLU A 46 -1.53 -1.58 15.56
C GLU A 46 -1.55 -0.07 15.25
N HIS A 47 -0.41 0.51 14.88
CA HIS A 47 -0.30 1.91 14.51
C HIS A 47 -0.05 2.10 13.02
N ALA A 48 -0.85 2.97 12.40
CA ALA A 48 -0.70 3.32 10.99
C ALA A 48 0.69 3.89 10.68
N SER A 49 1.32 4.60 11.64
CA SER A 49 2.66 5.19 11.51
C SER A 49 3.75 4.21 11.11
N THR A 50 3.63 2.92 11.49
CA THR A 50 4.59 1.87 11.12
C THR A 50 4.47 1.46 9.65
N THR A 51 3.28 1.62 9.06
CA THR A 51 3.00 1.34 7.63
C THR A 51 3.13 2.61 6.77
N SER A 52 2.87 3.79 7.35
CA SER A 52 2.93 5.09 6.64
C SER A 52 4.31 5.45 6.12
N LEU A 53 5.38 4.87 6.67
CA LEU A 53 6.74 4.97 6.12
C LEU A 53 6.83 4.45 4.68
N TYR A 54 5.94 3.53 4.28
CA TYR A 54 5.92 2.93 2.94
C TYR A 54 4.93 3.58 1.99
N THR A 55 3.96 4.36 2.50
CA THR A 55 2.95 5.04 1.68
C THR A 55 3.46 6.33 1.02
N CYS A 56 4.57 6.90 1.53
CA CYS A 56 5.14 8.14 0.99
C CYS A 56 5.92 7.97 -0.32
N VAL A 57 6.21 6.75 -0.76
CA VAL A 57 7.17 6.52 -1.86
C VAL A 57 6.55 6.64 -3.24
N SER A 58 5.28 6.27 -3.43
CA SER A 58 4.68 6.31 -4.78
C SER A 58 4.01 7.65 -5.07
N SER A 59 4.75 8.58 -5.69
CA SER A 59 4.19 9.79 -6.31
C SER A 59 3.06 9.44 -7.27
N ASP A 60 3.19 8.32 -7.98
CA ASP A 60 2.22 7.80 -8.93
C ASP A 60 0.90 7.38 -8.26
N PHE A 61 0.95 6.70 -7.11
CA PHE A 61 -0.27 6.36 -6.35
C PHE A 61 -1.02 7.62 -5.89
N ARG A 62 -0.31 8.64 -5.40
CA ARG A 62 -0.91 9.92 -4.98
C ARG A 62 -1.57 10.62 -6.17
N THR A 63 -0.87 10.69 -7.30
CA THR A 63 -1.40 11.30 -8.52
C THR A 63 -2.62 10.56 -9.05
N ARG A 64 -2.61 9.22 -9.08
CA ARG A 64 -3.75 8.40 -9.52
C ARG A 64 -4.96 8.56 -8.61
N THR A 65 -4.76 8.55 -7.30
CA THR A 65 -5.85 8.69 -6.32
C THR A 65 -6.50 10.06 -6.41
N LEU A 66 -5.69 11.11 -6.51
CA LEU A 66 -6.18 12.47 -6.69
C LEU A 66 -6.95 12.64 -8.00
N ARG A 67 -6.40 12.13 -9.11
CA ARG A 67 -7.08 12.19 -10.42
C ARG A 67 -8.44 11.50 -10.37
N ARG A 68 -8.51 10.30 -9.80
CA ARG A 68 -9.77 9.56 -9.68
C ARG A 68 -10.85 10.36 -8.93
N ALA A 69 -10.49 10.95 -7.79
CA ALA A 69 -11.45 11.74 -7.00
C ALA A 69 -11.92 13.00 -7.77
N LEU A 70 -11.01 13.64 -8.52
CA LEU A 70 -11.35 14.79 -9.36
C LEU A 70 -12.27 14.39 -10.52
N ASP A 71 -12.00 13.27 -11.19
CA ASP A 71 -12.80 12.76 -12.30
C ASP A 71 -14.23 12.42 -11.83
N GLU A 72 -14.37 11.75 -10.68
CA GLU A 72 -15.68 11.45 -10.06
C GLU A 72 -16.47 12.73 -9.73
N THR A 73 -15.78 13.75 -9.20
CA THR A 73 -16.40 15.04 -8.86
C THR A 73 -16.84 15.80 -10.11
N LEU A 74 -16.02 15.83 -11.16
CA LEU A 74 -16.34 16.46 -12.43
C LEU A 74 -17.50 15.76 -13.14
N ALA A 75 -17.52 14.43 -13.14
CA ALA A 75 -18.62 13.65 -13.71
C ALA A 75 -19.96 13.97 -13.03
N ALA A 76 -19.98 14.04 -11.69
CA ALA A 76 -21.16 14.40 -10.93
C ALA A 76 -21.62 15.85 -11.19
N ALA A 77 -20.68 16.80 -11.35
CA ALA A 77 -21.00 18.19 -11.63
C ALA A 77 -21.54 18.42 -13.06
N LEU A 78 -21.12 17.59 -14.02
CA LEU A 78 -21.56 17.64 -15.41
C LEU A 78 -22.84 16.84 -15.67
N GLU A 79 -23.33 16.06 -14.69
CA GLU A 79 -24.56 15.30 -14.83
C GLU A 79 -25.78 16.26 -14.84
N PRO A 80 -26.64 16.22 -15.88
CA PRO A 80 -27.82 17.07 -15.93
C PRO A 80 -28.81 16.69 -14.80
N PRO A 81 -29.56 17.66 -14.24
CA PRO A 81 -30.46 17.40 -13.13
C PRO A 81 -31.49 16.32 -13.50
N ARG A 82 -31.51 15.21 -12.76
CA ARG A 82 -32.49 14.13 -12.93
C ARG A 82 -33.89 14.70 -12.76
N ARG A 83 -34.62 14.85 -13.87
CA ARG A 83 -36.01 15.29 -13.90
C ARG A 83 -36.83 14.29 -13.08
N LYS A 84 -37.32 14.70 -11.91
CA LYS A 84 -38.26 13.90 -11.12
C LYS A 84 -39.55 13.78 -11.93
N THR A 85 -39.76 12.63 -12.57
CA THR A 85 -41.07 12.26 -13.11
C THR A 85 -42.03 12.13 -11.93
N ARG A 86 -43.13 12.89 -12.04
CA ARG A 86 -44.19 13.03 -11.06
C ARG A 86 -45.16 11.88 -11.13
#